data_AF-A0A6M5YKG9-F1
#
_entry.id   AF-A0A6M5YKG9-F1
#
_cell.length_a   1.000
_cell.length_b   1.000
_cell.length_c   1.000
_cell.angle_alpha   90.00
_cell.angle_beta   90.00
_cell.angle_gamma   90.00
#
_symmetry.space_group_name_H-M   'P 1'
#
loop_
_entity.id
_entity.type
_entity.pdbx_description
1 polymer ?
#
loop_
_entity_poly.entity_id
_entity_poly.type
_entity_poly.pdbx_seq_one_letter_code
_entity_poly.pdbx_strand_id
1 'polypeptide(L)'
;MRWVPAGLVAALLALPVNAAPTDPAPKGPARTIDELVADLAAPLFRVRESAQRDLWLRGDAAIPALERAASGDDPEAARRARELLDKFAWGVRPDTPADVLKLVRQFQAGDPNPGRADAARKEAVAELLKKGRPGASVVSAILRKDLPAESREKLAAAVTATVRRAVPLLLVAGKTEEANELVDLHATGTTPEGAADFAAYHALRGDLPAAIARAEALARTGRKGADAKLVLTYLYRAAGMWAKARAAAVDLSDLPEEATYREVLLEDEGNWAALADAAPGRELNHPEAVRLTLLRLAGRADTFAAAAKKLRADADELTADADLMDAAVALLANHRADAATDLLLEKKTHLGLLSEILIARMRYTAALDLIGTGKKEKETVSAAERLDFNLRRARVLMMTGHTDDAIQVFNSVAGGLNERQLPAAGQPLVFSPSARALIRTELRVGLRDLACEHAAQFVVDGHVVTGSAGGESPFELLFPHDPVAGQTLFTALRAAKGPGDAPGTTMIRTRDLLAGTAGATAVERAVGLLREAAGALPSDEPRAGLGPDLEHHPIRTTPEGAPLPGAGDGVPGRKARGTPRPRTSGPRS
;
A
#
# COMPACT_ATOMS: atom_id res chain seq x y z
N MET A 1 -14.13 -0.48 56.78
CA MET A 1 -14.53 -1.37 57.89
C MET A 1 -14.73 -2.78 57.36
N ARG A 2 -13.77 -3.69 57.61
CA ARG A 2 -13.95 -5.12 57.91
C ARG A 2 -12.56 -5.72 58.19
N TRP A 3 -12.34 -6.04 59.47
CA TRP A 3 -11.28 -6.88 60.03
C TRP A 3 -11.49 -8.36 59.63
N VAL A 4 -10.54 -9.32 59.67
CA VAL A 4 -9.82 -10.03 60.77
C VAL A 4 -8.98 -11.17 60.07
N PRO A 5 -8.07 -12.01 60.65
CA PRO A 5 -6.94 -11.89 61.61
C PRO A 5 -5.57 -12.29 61.00
N ALA A 6 -4.42 -11.81 61.50
CA ALA A 6 -3.51 -12.45 62.48
C ALA A 6 -3.28 -13.98 62.33
N GLY A 7 -2.10 -14.35 61.80
CA GLY A 7 -1.55 -15.70 61.80
C GLY A 7 -0.03 -15.63 61.93
N LEU A 8 0.47 -16.08 63.09
CA LEU A 8 1.81 -15.94 63.63
C LEU A 8 2.58 -17.25 63.40
N VAL A 9 3.68 -17.22 62.64
CA VAL A 9 4.70 -18.29 62.65
C VAL A 9 6.08 -17.63 62.60
N ALA A 10 6.74 -17.64 63.75
CA ALA A 10 8.15 -17.34 63.91
C ALA A 10 8.96 -18.60 63.56
N ALA A 11 9.85 -18.50 62.58
CA ALA A 11 10.93 -19.45 62.38
C ALA A 11 12.25 -18.65 62.40
N LEU A 12 12.93 -18.72 63.56
CA LEU A 12 14.32 -18.29 63.71
C LEU A 12 15.21 -19.19 62.85
N LEU A 13 15.83 -18.62 61.82
CA LEU A 13 17.02 -19.17 61.18
C LEU A 13 18.18 -18.24 61.52
N ALA A 14 19.09 -18.75 62.36
CA ALA A 14 20.35 -18.13 62.68
C ALA A 14 21.24 -18.13 61.43
N LEU A 15 21.52 -16.94 60.88
CA LEU A 15 22.54 -16.74 59.85
C LEU A 15 23.87 -16.39 60.53
N PRO A 16 25.00 -16.91 60.03
CA PRO A 16 26.32 -16.52 60.52
C PRO A 16 26.59 -15.05 60.18
N VAL A 17 26.98 -14.28 61.20
CA VAL A 17 27.50 -12.92 61.06
C VAL A 17 28.82 -13.01 60.31
N ASN A 18 28.77 -12.80 59.00
CA ASN A 18 29.96 -12.46 58.23
C ASN A 18 30.36 -11.04 58.60
N ALA A 19 31.60 -10.89 59.08
CA ALA A 19 32.20 -9.59 59.37
C ALA A 19 32.06 -8.67 58.16
N ALA A 20 31.41 -7.52 58.36
CA ALA A 20 31.32 -6.48 57.37
C ALA A 20 32.73 -6.00 57.00
N PRO A 21 33.05 -5.84 55.70
CA PRO A 21 34.25 -5.11 55.31
C PRO A 21 34.12 -3.69 55.86
N THR A 22 35.17 -3.24 56.54
CA THR A 22 35.29 -1.88 57.10
C THR A 22 34.96 -0.83 56.06
N ASP A 23 34.00 0.03 56.39
CA ASP A 23 33.61 1.20 55.61
C ASP A 23 34.85 2.05 55.28
N PRO A 24 35.09 2.39 54.00
CA PRO A 24 36.08 3.39 53.65
C PRO A 24 35.60 4.77 54.15
N ALA A 25 36.54 5.54 54.70
CA ALA A 25 36.40 6.88 55.26
C ALA A 25 35.42 7.82 54.50
N PRO A 26 34.78 8.79 55.20
CA PRO A 26 33.79 9.68 54.61
C PRO A 26 34.40 10.46 53.44
N LYS A 27 33.89 10.20 52.22
CA LYS A 27 34.17 11.04 51.05
C LYS A 27 33.68 12.46 51.39
N GLY A 28 34.55 13.45 51.18
CA GLY A 28 34.19 14.86 51.30
C GLY A 28 32.97 15.25 50.43
N PRO A 29 32.46 16.47 50.56
CA PRO A 29 31.26 16.91 49.84
C PRO A 29 31.38 16.63 48.33
N ALA A 30 30.29 16.14 47.73
CA ALA A 30 30.27 15.78 46.32
C ALA A 30 30.60 17.01 45.45
N ARG A 31 31.63 16.89 44.60
CA ARG A 31 32.05 17.96 43.70
C ARG A 31 30.90 18.46 42.84
N THR A 32 30.84 19.78 42.66
CA THR A 32 29.83 20.47 41.84
C THR A 32 30.14 20.32 40.34
N ILE A 33 29.14 20.53 39.46
CA ILE A 33 29.36 20.41 38.00
C ILE A 33 30.39 21.44 37.51
N ASP A 34 30.38 22.67 38.06
CA ASP A 34 31.33 23.71 37.67
C ASP A 34 32.76 23.38 38.15
N GLU A 35 32.94 22.80 39.35
CA GLU A 35 34.23 22.30 39.82
C GLU A 35 34.77 21.19 38.90
N LEU A 36 33.91 20.25 38.52
CA LEU A 36 34.30 19.17 37.61
C LEU A 36 34.68 19.70 36.22
N VAL A 37 33.99 20.75 35.73
CA VAL A 37 34.34 21.40 34.46
C VAL A 37 35.71 22.09 34.56
N ALA A 38 36.01 22.78 35.66
CA ALA A 38 37.33 23.38 35.89
C ALA A 38 38.44 22.31 35.93
N ASP A 39 38.16 21.16 36.55
CA ASP A 39 39.08 20.03 36.63
C ASP A 39 39.36 19.36 35.27
N LEU A 40 38.60 19.64 34.21
CA LEU A 40 38.90 19.15 32.85
C LEU A 40 40.22 19.72 32.29
N ALA A 41 40.64 20.90 32.76
CA ALA A 41 41.91 21.55 32.42
C ALA A 41 43.04 21.26 33.43
N ALA A 42 42.77 20.49 34.50
CA ALA A 42 43.73 20.29 35.58
C ALA A 42 45.07 19.76 35.06
N PRO A 43 46.23 20.19 35.57
CA PRO A 43 47.54 19.78 35.05
C PRO A 43 47.79 18.27 35.15
N LEU A 44 47.22 17.62 36.17
CA LEU A 44 47.34 16.18 36.40
C LEU A 44 46.30 15.39 35.60
N PHE A 45 46.76 14.46 34.75
CA PHE A 45 45.91 13.60 33.93
C PHE A 45 44.85 12.83 34.73
N ARG A 46 45.20 12.31 35.92
CA ARG A 46 44.26 11.58 36.78
C ARG A 46 43.07 12.44 37.23
N VAL A 47 43.29 13.73 37.45
CA VAL A 47 42.23 14.66 37.85
C VAL A 47 41.26 14.89 36.68
N ARG A 48 41.80 15.13 35.48
CA ARG A 48 41.00 15.28 34.24
C ARG A 48 40.15 14.05 33.94
N GLU A 49 40.74 12.85 34.04
CA GLU A 49 40.03 11.59 33.83
C GLU A 49 38.91 11.36 34.85
N SER A 50 39.16 11.67 36.13
CA SER A 50 38.13 11.59 37.17
C SER A 50 37.01 12.58 36.92
N ALA A 51 37.34 13.81 36.56
CA ALA A 51 36.37 14.86 36.28
C ALA A 51 35.49 14.52 35.07
N GLN A 52 36.10 14.02 33.98
CA GLN A 52 35.38 13.56 32.81
C GLN A 52 34.42 12.40 33.12
N ARG A 53 34.84 11.45 33.97
CA ARG A 53 33.99 10.34 34.42
C ARG A 53 32.83 10.82 35.28
N ASP A 54 33.08 11.73 36.22
CA ASP A 54 32.05 12.26 37.09
C ASP A 54 31.04 13.10 36.29
N LEU A 55 31.51 13.96 35.37
CA LEU A 55 30.64 14.70 34.44
C LEU A 55 29.81 13.78 33.55
N TRP A 56 30.40 12.68 33.07
CA TRP A 56 29.67 11.66 32.34
C TRP A 56 28.53 11.09 33.21
N LEU A 57 28.82 10.65 34.44
CA LEU A 57 27.83 10.12 35.38
C LEU A 57 26.70 11.10 35.74
N ARG A 58 26.95 12.41 35.65
CA ARG A 58 25.91 13.45 35.84
C ARG A 58 24.92 13.53 34.67
N GLY A 59 25.22 12.94 33.52
CA GLY A 59 24.31 12.84 32.38
C GLY A 59 23.88 14.19 31.82
N ASP A 60 22.58 14.33 31.53
CA ASP A 60 22.03 15.53 30.88
C ASP A 60 22.22 16.82 31.69
N ALA A 61 22.31 16.73 33.02
CA ALA A 61 22.54 17.88 33.88
C ALA A 61 23.90 18.57 33.63
N ALA A 62 24.88 17.84 33.09
CA ALA A 62 26.19 18.38 32.75
C ALA A 62 26.23 19.10 31.40
N ILE A 63 25.26 18.86 30.49
CA ILE A 63 25.30 19.35 29.11
C ILE A 63 25.48 20.89 29.03
N PRO A 64 24.71 21.73 29.74
CA PRO A 64 24.86 23.19 29.64
C PRO A 64 26.24 23.68 30.11
N ALA A 65 26.84 23.02 31.11
CA ALA A 65 28.18 23.37 31.58
C ALA A 65 29.28 22.90 30.61
N LEU A 66 29.09 21.72 30.01
CA LEU A 66 29.98 21.19 28.98
C LEU A 66 29.94 22.02 27.70
N GLU A 67 28.77 22.53 27.28
CA GLU A 67 28.64 23.45 26.13
C GLU A 67 29.43 24.74 26.36
N ARG A 68 29.32 25.34 27.56
CA ARG A 68 30.15 26.50 27.93
C ARG A 68 31.64 26.19 27.88
N ALA A 69 32.05 25.04 28.44
CA ALA A 69 33.45 24.62 28.44
C ALA A 69 33.99 24.34 27.03
N ALA A 70 33.17 23.75 26.15
CA ALA A 70 33.52 23.45 24.76
C ALA A 70 33.77 24.70 23.91
N SER A 71 33.19 25.85 24.30
CA SER A 71 33.36 27.16 23.66
C SER A 71 34.39 28.06 24.37
N GLY A 72 35.02 27.60 25.46
CA GLY A 72 36.00 28.39 26.21
C GLY A 72 37.41 28.39 25.61
N ASP A 73 38.30 29.17 26.24
CA ASP A 73 39.66 29.41 25.76
C ASP A 73 40.66 28.27 26.09
N ASP A 74 40.38 27.43 27.09
CA ASP A 74 41.26 26.31 27.44
C ASP A 74 41.09 25.16 26.43
N PRO A 75 42.14 24.82 25.66
CA PRO A 75 42.02 23.84 24.57
C PRO A 75 41.82 22.41 25.07
N GLU A 76 42.34 22.03 26.24
CA GLU A 76 42.19 20.66 26.77
C GLU A 76 40.82 20.46 27.40
N ALA A 77 40.33 21.42 28.19
CA ALA A 77 38.97 21.37 28.71
C ALA A 77 37.94 21.39 27.57
N ALA A 78 38.14 22.25 26.57
CA ALA A 78 37.25 22.32 25.41
C ALA A 78 37.25 20.99 24.62
N ARG A 79 38.41 20.36 24.41
CA ARG A 79 38.52 19.07 23.72
C ARG A 79 37.75 17.96 24.47
N ARG A 80 37.94 17.83 25.79
CA ARG A 80 37.26 16.82 26.60
C ARG A 80 35.76 17.06 26.73
N ALA A 81 35.36 18.33 26.86
CA ALA A 81 33.95 18.71 26.87
C ALA A 81 33.27 18.31 25.55
N ARG A 82 33.91 18.59 24.39
CA ARG A 82 33.42 18.15 23.07
C ARG A 82 33.33 16.63 22.95
N GLU A 83 34.27 15.87 23.51
CA GLU A 83 34.22 14.40 23.51
C GLU A 83 33.00 13.86 24.28
N LEU A 84 32.69 14.43 25.44
CA LEU A 84 31.49 14.08 26.21
C LEU A 84 30.22 14.49 25.48
N LEU A 85 30.18 15.71 24.93
CA LEU A 85 29.05 16.21 24.16
C LEU A 85 28.77 15.36 22.92
N ASP A 86 29.80 14.86 22.23
CA ASP A 86 29.59 13.96 21.08
C ASP A 86 28.93 12.65 21.51
N LYS A 87 29.38 12.03 22.62
CA LYS A 87 28.72 10.83 23.17
C LYS A 87 27.25 11.11 23.50
N PHE A 88 26.98 12.24 24.16
CA PHE A 88 25.60 12.63 24.48
C PHE A 88 24.76 12.87 23.22
N ALA A 89 25.35 13.45 22.18
CA ALA A 89 24.70 13.70 20.91
C ALA A 89 24.33 12.42 20.15
N TRP A 90 25.00 11.29 20.41
CA TRP A 90 24.63 9.96 19.90
C TRP A 90 23.63 9.21 20.79
N GLY A 91 23.07 9.87 21.81
CA GLY A 91 22.15 9.24 22.76
C GLY A 91 22.83 8.28 23.72
N VAL A 92 24.16 8.22 23.70
CA VAL A 92 24.92 7.40 24.64
C VAL A 92 24.87 8.10 26.01
N ARG A 93 24.62 7.33 27.05
CA ARG A 93 24.48 7.75 28.44
C ARG A 93 25.23 6.78 29.37
N PRO A 94 25.48 7.13 30.63
CA PRO A 94 26.22 6.27 31.56
C PRO A 94 25.57 4.92 31.82
N ASP A 95 24.25 4.87 31.75
CA ASP A 95 23.41 3.69 31.90
C ASP A 95 23.18 2.93 30.59
N THR A 96 23.78 3.37 29.47
CA THR A 96 23.61 2.71 28.17
C THR A 96 24.25 1.31 28.19
N PRO A 97 23.47 0.24 27.93
CA PRO A 97 23.98 -1.12 27.90
C PRO A 97 25.10 -1.34 26.87
N ALA A 98 26.02 -2.25 27.16
CA ALA A 98 27.19 -2.50 26.31
C ALA A 98 26.83 -3.03 24.90
N ASP A 99 25.74 -3.78 24.78
CA ASP A 99 25.21 -4.25 23.50
C ASP A 99 24.61 -3.11 22.66
N VAL A 100 23.94 -2.14 23.29
CA VAL A 100 23.49 -0.89 22.64
C VAL A 100 24.69 -0.08 22.14
N LEU A 101 25.75 0.06 22.94
CA LEU A 101 27.01 0.71 22.52
C LEU A 101 27.63 0.05 21.28
N LYS A 102 27.60 -1.29 21.21
CA LYS A 102 28.08 -2.04 20.06
C LYS A 102 27.29 -1.69 18.80
N LEU A 103 25.96 -1.61 18.90
CA LEU A 103 25.09 -1.26 17.79
C LEU A 103 25.27 0.21 17.33
N VAL A 104 25.49 1.14 18.26
CA VAL A 104 25.82 2.55 17.93
C VAL A 104 27.10 2.59 17.09
N ARG A 105 28.15 1.87 17.51
CA ARG A 105 29.42 1.80 16.77
C ARG A 105 29.24 1.16 15.40
N GLN A 106 28.45 0.10 15.30
CA GLN A 106 28.11 -0.54 14.02
C GLN A 106 27.39 0.44 13.08
N PHE A 107 26.44 1.21 13.59
CA PHE A 107 25.75 2.23 12.81
C PHE A 107 26.70 3.32 12.31
N GLN A 108 27.58 3.82 13.19
CA GLN A 108 28.57 4.85 12.86
C GLN A 108 29.58 4.36 11.81
N ALA A 109 30.12 3.16 11.98
CA ALA A 109 31.11 2.58 11.08
C ALA A 109 30.51 2.25 9.70
N GLY A 110 29.26 1.76 9.67
CA GLY A 110 28.67 1.17 8.46
C GLY A 110 29.33 -0.16 8.07
N ASP A 111 28.99 -0.67 6.89
CA ASP A 111 29.70 -1.80 6.28
C ASP A 111 30.95 -1.25 5.56
N PRO A 112 32.12 -1.94 5.65
CA PRO A 112 33.32 -1.55 4.91
C PRO A 112 33.11 -1.49 3.39
N ASN A 113 32.13 -2.24 2.87
CA ASN A 113 31.68 -2.14 1.48
C ASN A 113 30.63 -1.03 1.35
N PRO A 114 30.89 0.06 0.57
CA PRO A 114 29.96 1.18 0.41
C PRO A 114 28.56 0.76 -0.03
N GLY A 115 28.44 -0.29 -0.86
CA GLY A 115 27.15 -0.80 -1.34
C GLY A 115 26.28 -1.46 -0.27
N ARG A 116 26.84 -1.80 0.91
CA ARG A 116 26.12 -2.43 2.02
C ARG A 116 26.03 -1.55 3.27
N ALA A 117 26.64 -0.38 3.26
CA ALA A 117 26.67 0.50 4.43
C ALA A 117 25.27 0.90 4.90
N ASP A 118 24.35 1.19 3.97
CA ASP A 118 22.96 1.50 4.28
C ASP A 118 22.21 0.30 4.87
N ALA A 119 22.46 -0.91 4.37
CA ALA A 119 21.84 -2.14 4.89
C ALA A 119 22.29 -2.42 6.34
N ALA A 120 23.59 -2.32 6.61
CA ALA A 120 24.15 -2.49 7.94
C ALA A 120 23.61 -1.45 8.94
N ARG A 121 23.44 -0.19 8.49
CA ARG A 121 22.82 0.87 9.31
C ARG A 121 21.35 0.58 9.60
N LYS A 122 20.58 0.12 8.60
CA LYS A 122 19.17 -0.28 8.78
C LYS A 122 19.05 -1.44 9.78
N GLU A 123 19.89 -2.45 9.67
CA GLU A 123 19.92 -3.59 10.59
C GLU A 123 20.26 -3.14 12.02
N ALA A 124 21.29 -2.30 12.19
CA ALA A 124 21.66 -1.77 13.50
C ALA A 124 20.51 -0.98 14.16
N VAL A 125 19.75 -0.20 13.38
CA VAL A 125 18.58 0.53 13.88
C VAL A 125 17.46 -0.42 14.29
N ALA A 126 17.18 -1.45 13.48
CA ALA A 126 16.19 -2.46 13.83
C ALA A 126 16.56 -3.19 15.13
N GLU A 127 17.83 -3.54 15.31
CA GLU A 127 18.34 -4.16 16.53
C GLU A 127 18.32 -3.20 17.74
N LEU A 128 18.63 -1.92 17.54
CA LEU A 128 18.51 -0.90 18.59
C LEU A 128 17.07 -0.82 19.10
N LEU A 129 16.08 -0.76 18.20
CA LEU A 129 14.66 -0.68 18.59
C LEU A 129 14.20 -1.92 19.38
N LYS A 130 14.79 -3.10 19.16
CA LYS A 130 14.53 -4.31 19.96
C LYS A 130 15.04 -4.22 21.40
N LYS A 131 15.94 -3.28 21.71
CA LYS A 131 16.49 -3.06 23.07
C LYS A 131 15.57 -2.20 23.94
N GLY A 132 14.39 -1.80 23.44
CA GLY A 132 13.44 -0.97 24.18
C GLY A 132 13.96 0.45 24.39
N ARG A 133 13.65 1.03 25.56
CA ARG A 133 13.92 2.45 25.88
C ARG A 133 15.35 2.92 25.57
N PRO A 134 16.43 2.21 25.98
CA PRO A 134 17.80 2.68 25.71
C PRO A 134 18.09 2.76 24.22
N GLY A 135 17.59 1.79 23.44
CA GLY A 135 17.77 1.77 22.00
C GLY A 135 16.92 2.82 21.27
N ALA A 136 15.67 3.01 21.68
CA ALA A 136 14.81 4.08 21.14
C ALA A 136 15.40 5.48 21.40
N SER A 137 15.97 5.71 22.59
CA SER A 137 16.67 6.96 22.91
C SER A 137 17.85 7.23 21.96
N VAL A 138 18.67 6.21 21.69
CA VAL A 138 19.76 6.28 20.71
C VAL A 138 19.23 6.56 19.31
N VAL A 139 18.21 5.85 18.84
CA VAL A 139 17.63 6.07 17.50
C VAL A 139 17.07 7.48 17.37
N SER A 140 16.39 7.98 18.41
CA SER A 140 15.93 9.37 18.48
C SER A 140 17.10 10.36 18.33
N ALA A 141 18.22 10.12 19.02
CA ALA A 141 19.41 10.96 18.91
C ALA A 141 20.04 10.90 17.50
N ILE A 142 20.10 9.71 16.88
CA ILE A 142 20.57 9.52 15.50
C ILE A 142 19.68 10.31 14.53
N LEU A 143 18.35 10.22 14.67
CA LEU A 143 17.41 10.96 13.83
C LEU A 143 17.61 12.48 13.96
N ARG A 144 18.04 12.99 15.12
CA ARG A 144 18.32 14.42 15.35
C ARG A 144 19.61 14.92 14.70
N LYS A 145 20.53 14.02 14.33
CA LYS A 145 21.79 14.40 13.68
C LYS A 145 21.56 14.94 12.27
N ASP A 146 22.46 15.81 11.84
CA ASP A 146 22.47 16.32 10.47
C ASP A 146 23.05 15.28 9.51
N LEU A 147 22.22 14.31 9.15
CA LEU A 147 22.52 13.31 8.14
C LEU A 147 22.18 13.85 6.73
N PRO A 148 22.86 13.39 5.66
CA PRO A 148 22.42 13.68 4.29
C PRO A 148 20.94 13.33 4.09
N ALA A 149 20.22 14.12 3.29
CA ALA A 149 18.76 13.99 3.12
C ALA A 149 18.33 12.56 2.75
N GLU A 150 19.02 11.94 1.77
CA GLU A 150 18.74 10.56 1.34
C GLU A 150 18.94 9.53 2.46
N SER A 151 20.02 9.64 3.24
CA SER A 151 20.28 8.75 4.37
C SER A 151 19.25 8.93 5.48
N ARG A 152 18.81 10.18 5.72
CA ARG A 152 17.77 10.51 6.70
C ARG A 152 16.43 9.92 6.30
N GLU A 153 16.06 10.02 5.02
CA GLU A 153 14.82 9.46 4.48
C GLU A 153 14.80 7.93 4.59
N LYS A 154 15.87 7.26 4.14
CA LYS A 154 16.04 5.80 4.27
C LYS A 154 15.95 5.33 5.72
N LEU A 155 16.54 6.09 6.64
CA LEU A 155 16.49 5.82 8.08
C LEU A 155 15.08 6.00 8.64
N ALA A 156 14.41 7.12 8.32
CA ALA A 156 13.04 7.39 8.75
C ALA A 156 12.06 6.33 8.24
N ALA A 157 12.23 5.86 6.99
CA ALA A 157 11.43 4.77 6.42
C ALA A 157 11.65 3.45 7.19
N ALA A 158 12.90 3.11 7.54
CA ALA A 158 13.20 1.90 8.32
C ALA A 158 12.63 1.96 9.75
N VAL A 159 12.72 3.13 10.40
CA VAL A 159 12.08 3.37 11.70
C VAL A 159 10.58 3.19 11.58
N THR A 160 9.95 3.82 10.57
CA THR A 160 8.50 3.73 10.33
C THR A 160 8.02 2.30 10.13
N ALA A 161 8.70 1.51 9.29
CA ALA A 161 8.37 0.11 9.10
C ALA A 161 8.46 -0.71 10.40
N THR A 162 9.45 -0.42 11.23
CA THR A 162 9.65 -1.12 12.51
C THR A 162 8.58 -0.73 13.53
N VAL A 163 8.31 0.57 13.69
CA VAL A 163 7.30 1.10 14.62
C VAL A 163 5.90 0.58 14.26
N ARG A 164 5.52 0.59 12.98
CA ARG A 164 4.24 0.04 12.49
C ARG A 164 4.02 -1.42 12.88
N ARG A 165 5.08 -2.23 12.89
CA ARG A 165 5.01 -3.64 13.29
C ARG A 165 4.98 -3.82 14.80
N ALA A 166 5.77 -3.03 15.54
CA ALA A 166 5.98 -3.23 16.97
C ALA A 166 4.87 -2.64 17.85
N VAL A 167 4.39 -1.43 17.53
CA VAL A 167 3.46 -0.68 18.39
C VAL A 167 2.15 -1.43 18.62
N PRO A 168 1.46 -2.00 17.61
CA PRO A 168 0.24 -2.78 17.85
C PRO A 168 0.46 -3.95 18.80
N LEU A 169 1.59 -4.66 18.69
CA LEU A 169 1.93 -5.78 19.56
C LEU A 169 2.14 -5.34 21.01
N LEU A 170 2.82 -4.20 21.22
CA LEU A 170 3.01 -3.62 22.55
C LEU A 170 1.69 -3.19 23.19
N LEU A 171 0.79 -2.60 22.40
CA LEU A 171 -0.54 -2.22 22.86
C LEU A 171 -1.37 -3.44 23.27
N VAL A 172 -1.38 -4.51 22.47
CA VAL A 172 -2.07 -5.77 22.83
C VAL A 172 -1.47 -6.38 24.10
N ALA A 173 -0.16 -6.28 24.29
CA ALA A 173 0.52 -6.75 25.50
C ALA A 173 0.35 -5.82 26.73
N GLY A 174 -0.39 -4.70 26.61
CA GLY A 174 -0.57 -3.72 27.68
C GLY A 174 0.66 -2.86 27.98
N LYS A 175 1.72 -2.96 27.16
CA LYS A 175 3.00 -2.24 27.30
C LYS A 175 2.92 -0.84 26.72
N THR A 176 2.03 -0.05 27.28
CA THR A 176 1.62 1.26 26.77
C THR A 176 2.75 2.29 26.78
N GLU A 177 3.63 2.25 27.78
CA GLU A 177 4.77 3.17 27.86
C GLU A 177 5.84 2.86 26.81
N GLU A 178 6.13 1.58 26.56
CA GLU A 178 7.05 1.18 25.49
C GLU A 178 6.49 1.59 24.11
N ALA A 179 5.17 1.48 23.93
CA ALA A 179 4.51 1.94 22.70
C ALA A 179 4.64 3.47 22.53
N ASN A 180 4.45 4.25 23.60
CA ASN A 180 4.65 5.71 23.58
C ASN A 180 6.07 6.07 23.12
N GLU A 181 7.08 5.43 23.71
CA GLU A 181 8.48 5.70 23.40
C GLU A 181 8.82 5.42 21.93
N LEU A 182 8.25 4.36 21.33
CA LEU A 182 8.46 4.06 19.92
C LEU A 182 7.73 5.03 18.99
N VAL A 183 6.49 5.40 19.32
CA VAL A 183 5.71 6.35 18.52
C VAL A 183 6.35 7.74 18.54
N ASP A 184 6.91 8.18 19.67
CA ASP A 184 7.59 9.46 19.82
C ASP A 184 8.82 9.63 18.90
N LEU A 185 9.34 8.54 18.32
CA LEU A 185 10.37 8.62 17.28
C LEU A 185 9.90 9.41 16.06
N HIS A 186 8.61 9.29 15.69
CA HIS A 186 8.02 10.04 14.57
C HIS A 186 7.96 11.54 14.82
N ALA A 187 7.88 11.99 16.07
CA ALA A 187 7.97 13.41 16.39
C ALA A 187 9.39 13.98 16.16
N THR A 188 10.42 13.13 16.06
CA THR A 188 11.83 13.52 15.97
C THR A 188 12.38 13.49 14.54
N GLY A 189 11.86 12.59 13.70
CA GLY A 189 12.17 12.47 12.28
C GLY A 189 11.27 11.41 11.68
N THR A 190 10.61 11.72 10.56
CA THR A 190 9.52 10.88 10.06
C THR A 190 9.37 10.94 8.55
N THR A 191 8.64 9.95 8.02
CA THR A 191 8.03 9.99 6.70
C THR A 191 6.57 10.46 6.82
N PRO A 192 5.86 10.72 5.70
CA PRO A 192 4.42 10.99 5.71
C PRO A 192 3.61 9.90 6.42
N GLU A 193 3.96 8.63 6.19
CA GLU A 193 3.34 7.47 6.85
C GLU A 193 3.55 7.51 8.36
N GLY A 194 4.77 7.78 8.82
CA GLY A 194 5.06 7.86 10.24
C GLY A 194 4.38 9.05 10.93
N ALA A 195 4.22 10.18 10.23
CA ALA A 195 3.48 11.33 10.74
C ALA A 195 1.98 11.01 10.86
N ALA A 196 1.43 10.28 9.89
CA ALA A 196 0.06 9.78 9.94
C ALA A 196 -0.14 8.81 11.12
N ASP A 197 0.79 7.87 11.32
CA ASP A 197 0.72 6.91 12.44
C ASP A 197 0.80 7.61 13.80
N PHE A 198 1.68 8.60 13.94
CA PHE A 198 1.81 9.43 15.14
C PHE A 198 0.49 10.15 15.46
N ALA A 199 -0.13 10.78 14.45
CA ALA A 199 -1.39 11.47 14.62
C ALA A 199 -2.54 10.50 14.95
N ALA A 200 -2.61 9.36 14.26
CA ALA A 200 -3.61 8.32 14.52
C ALA A 200 -3.49 7.75 15.93
N TYR A 201 -2.27 7.48 16.39
CA TYR A 201 -2.00 6.99 17.74
C TYR A 201 -2.55 7.94 18.81
N HIS A 202 -2.23 9.23 18.71
CA HIS A 202 -2.70 10.24 19.66
C HIS A 202 -4.21 10.54 19.54
N ALA A 203 -4.78 10.45 18.34
CA ALA A 203 -6.23 10.56 18.16
C ALA A 203 -6.97 9.41 18.85
N LEU A 204 -6.52 8.16 18.68
CA LEU A 204 -7.14 6.98 19.29
C LEU A 204 -7.02 6.95 20.82
N ARG A 205 -5.95 7.55 21.36
CA ARG A 205 -5.76 7.68 22.81
C ARG A 205 -6.54 8.84 23.45
N GLY A 206 -7.06 9.76 22.63
CA GLY A 206 -7.74 10.96 23.12
C GLY A 206 -6.81 12.03 23.72
N ASP A 207 -5.50 11.97 23.44
CA ASP A 207 -4.51 12.95 23.92
C ASP A 207 -3.97 13.88 22.81
N LEU A 208 -4.67 13.92 21.67
CA LEU A 208 -4.33 14.74 20.50
C LEU A 208 -4.03 16.22 20.82
N PRO A 209 -4.78 16.94 21.69
CA PRO A 209 -4.45 18.32 22.04
C PRO A 209 -3.06 18.48 22.69
N ALA A 210 -2.65 17.52 23.52
CA ALA A 210 -1.34 17.55 24.15
C ALA A 210 -0.23 17.27 23.13
N ALA A 211 -0.46 16.34 22.20
CA ALA A 211 0.47 16.06 21.10
C ALA A 211 0.67 17.28 20.19
N ILE A 212 -0.41 18.00 19.85
CA ILE A 212 -0.35 19.26 19.09
C ILE A 212 0.50 20.29 19.83
N ALA A 213 0.24 20.53 21.12
CA ALA A 213 0.99 21.51 21.91
C ALA A 213 2.50 21.18 21.98
N ARG A 214 2.85 19.89 22.12
CA ARG A 214 4.25 19.43 22.08
C ARG A 214 4.89 19.70 20.71
N ALA A 215 4.21 19.33 19.62
CA ALA A 215 4.72 19.54 18.26
C ALA A 215 4.86 21.03 17.91
N GLU A 216 3.92 21.88 18.35
CA GLU A 216 4.02 23.35 18.19
C GLU A 216 5.23 23.93 18.94
N ALA A 217 5.49 23.46 20.16
CA ALA A 217 6.66 23.87 20.93
C ALA A 217 7.96 23.47 20.22
N LEU A 218 8.03 22.26 19.68
CA LEU A 218 9.19 21.78 18.92
C LEU A 218 9.42 22.61 17.65
N ALA A 219 8.36 22.92 16.90
CA ALA A 219 8.45 23.72 15.67
C ALA A 219 9.05 25.12 15.92
N ARG A 220 8.76 25.75 17.07
CA ARG A 220 9.31 27.06 17.46
C ARG A 220 10.81 27.06 17.73
N THR A 221 11.40 25.89 18.05
CA THR A 221 12.85 25.77 18.32
C THR A 221 13.71 25.72 17.05
N GLY A 222 13.11 25.68 15.85
CA GLY A 222 13.75 25.98 14.56
C GLY A 222 14.69 24.93 13.98
N ARG A 223 15.14 23.93 14.75
CA ARG A 223 16.21 23.01 14.32
C ARG A 223 15.81 22.03 13.20
N LYS A 224 14.52 21.81 12.95
CA LYS A 224 13.96 20.85 11.99
C LYS A 224 12.56 21.24 11.50
N GLY A 225 12.46 22.40 10.85
CA GLY A 225 11.17 22.97 10.43
C GLY A 225 10.30 22.00 9.63
N ALA A 226 10.88 21.22 8.69
CA ALA A 226 10.13 20.34 7.80
C ALA A 226 9.48 19.14 8.53
N ASP A 227 10.24 18.35 9.29
CA ASP A 227 9.71 17.20 10.05
C ASP A 227 8.60 17.64 11.02
N ALA A 228 8.82 18.76 11.73
CA ALA A 228 7.84 19.30 12.68
C ALA A 228 6.58 19.82 11.97
N LYS A 229 6.73 20.52 10.83
CA LYS A 229 5.62 20.95 9.97
C LYS A 229 4.81 19.74 9.45
N LEU A 230 5.49 18.67 9.04
CA LEU A 230 4.86 17.45 8.57
C LEU A 230 4.01 16.79 9.68
N VAL A 231 4.59 16.61 10.87
CA VAL A 231 3.86 16.07 12.03
C VAL A 231 2.67 16.97 12.40
N LEU A 232 2.86 18.29 12.43
CA LEU A 232 1.77 19.24 12.71
C LEU A 232 0.66 19.16 11.65
N THR A 233 1.01 18.98 10.38
CA THR A 233 0.03 18.82 9.29
C THR A 233 -0.91 17.65 9.57
N TYR A 234 -0.37 16.48 9.92
CA TYR A 234 -1.18 15.29 10.23
C TYR A 234 -1.93 15.40 11.56
N LEU A 235 -1.33 16.01 12.60
CA LEU A 235 -2.02 16.23 13.87
C LEU A 235 -3.22 17.18 13.72
N TYR A 236 -3.05 18.29 12.99
CA TYR A 236 -4.15 19.22 12.71
C TYR A 236 -5.20 18.59 11.81
N ARG A 237 -4.80 17.77 10.82
CA ARG A 237 -5.73 16.97 10.00
C ARG A 237 -6.58 16.05 10.88
N ALA A 238 -5.95 15.27 11.77
CA ALA A 238 -6.65 14.38 12.69
C ALA A 238 -7.59 15.12 13.65
N ALA A 239 -7.27 16.37 14.01
CA ALA A 239 -8.10 17.22 14.86
C ALA A 239 -9.22 17.97 14.12
N GLY A 240 -9.33 17.83 12.78
CA GLY A 240 -10.25 18.62 11.95
C GLY A 240 -9.91 20.11 11.88
N MET A 241 -8.69 20.51 12.24
CA MET A 241 -8.21 21.90 12.19
C MET A 241 -7.64 22.23 10.81
N TRP A 242 -8.46 22.11 9.77
CA TRP A 242 -8.05 22.13 8.36
C TRP A 242 -7.24 23.36 7.94
N ALA A 243 -7.63 24.55 8.40
CA ALA A 243 -6.89 25.79 8.11
C ALA A 243 -5.45 25.76 8.68
N LYS A 244 -5.28 25.20 9.88
CA LYS A 244 -3.95 25.03 10.49
C LYS A 244 -3.16 23.92 9.80
N ALA A 245 -3.81 22.82 9.43
CA ALA A 245 -3.17 21.74 8.68
C ALA A 245 -2.59 22.27 7.37
N ARG A 246 -3.37 23.03 6.60
CA ARG A 246 -2.90 23.65 5.35
C ARG A 246 -1.77 24.65 5.58
N ALA A 247 -1.84 25.47 6.62
CA ALA A 247 -0.78 26.42 6.94
C ALA A 247 0.53 25.72 7.34
N ALA A 248 0.45 24.61 8.08
CA ALA A 248 1.61 23.80 8.44
C ALA A 248 2.23 23.09 7.23
N ALA A 249 1.40 22.71 6.26
CA ALA A 249 1.82 22.04 5.04
C ALA A 249 2.55 22.95 4.03
N VAL A 250 2.56 24.26 4.24
CA VAL A 250 3.27 25.21 3.37
C VAL A 250 4.76 24.90 3.37
N ASP A 251 5.35 24.82 2.18
CA ASP A 251 6.76 24.47 1.90
C ASP A 251 7.16 23.02 2.20
N LEU A 252 6.20 22.13 2.50
CA LEU A 252 6.49 20.70 2.49
C LEU A 252 6.67 20.24 1.04
N SER A 253 7.65 19.36 0.81
CA SER A 253 7.79 18.68 -0.48
C SER A 253 6.50 17.95 -0.83
N ASP A 254 6.18 17.90 -2.12
CA ASP A 254 5.01 17.20 -2.62
C ASP A 254 5.08 15.70 -2.29
N LEU A 255 3.90 15.07 -2.26
CA LEU A 255 3.81 13.63 -2.01
C LEU A 255 4.40 12.84 -3.19
N PRO A 256 4.86 11.60 -2.96
CA PRO A 256 5.43 10.75 -4.02
C PRO A 256 4.53 10.51 -5.24
N GLU A 257 3.20 10.68 -5.08
CA GLU A 257 2.19 10.52 -6.14
C GLU A 257 1.77 11.85 -6.78
N GLU A 258 2.64 12.87 -6.71
CA GLU A 258 2.51 14.20 -7.34
C GLU A 258 1.36 15.08 -6.81
N ALA A 259 0.50 14.58 -5.92
CA ALA A 259 -0.48 15.41 -5.24
C ALA A 259 0.19 16.31 -4.18
N THR A 260 -0.22 17.56 -4.13
CA THR A 260 0.24 18.49 -3.09
C THR A 260 -0.51 18.21 -1.78
N TYR A 261 0.12 18.46 -0.63
CA TYR A 261 -0.59 18.40 0.66
C TYR A 261 -1.82 19.31 0.70
N ARG A 262 -1.77 20.45 0.00
CA ARG A 262 -2.90 21.37 -0.08
C ARG A 262 -4.12 20.70 -0.74
N GLU A 263 -3.94 20.00 -1.85
CA GLU A 263 -5.03 19.32 -2.55
C GLU A 263 -5.65 18.23 -1.68
N VAL A 264 -4.83 17.33 -1.13
CA VAL A 264 -5.29 16.23 -0.27
C VAL A 264 -6.07 16.76 0.92
N LEU A 265 -5.58 17.82 1.58
CA LEU A 265 -6.26 18.40 2.74
C LEU A 265 -7.57 19.11 2.37
N LEU A 266 -7.69 19.69 1.18
CA LEU A 266 -8.96 20.26 0.73
C LEU A 266 -9.96 19.17 0.33
N GLU A 267 -9.48 18.06 -0.23
CA GLU A 267 -10.30 16.89 -0.57
C GLU A 267 -10.87 16.25 0.69
N ASP A 268 -10.03 16.00 1.70
CA ASP A 268 -10.46 15.46 3.00
C ASP A 268 -11.45 16.38 3.73
N GLU A 269 -11.25 17.70 3.66
CA GLU A 269 -12.17 18.69 4.25
C GLU A 269 -13.53 18.70 3.50
N GLY A 270 -13.59 18.18 2.27
CA GLY A 270 -14.72 18.35 1.38
C GLY A 270 -14.86 19.79 0.86
N ASN A 271 -13.76 20.54 0.82
CA ASN A 271 -13.73 21.94 0.36
C ASN A 271 -13.58 22.01 -1.16
N TRP A 272 -14.59 21.47 -1.84
CA TRP A 272 -14.62 21.35 -3.30
C TRP A 272 -14.57 22.69 -4.01
N ALA A 273 -15.08 23.76 -3.40
CA ALA A 273 -15.03 25.11 -3.97
C ALA A 273 -13.59 25.61 -4.11
N ALA A 274 -12.77 25.47 -3.06
CA ALA A 274 -11.36 25.86 -3.12
C ALA A 274 -10.54 24.95 -4.04
N LEU A 275 -10.87 23.65 -4.13
CA LEU A 275 -10.27 22.74 -5.11
C LEU A 275 -10.63 23.13 -6.54
N ALA A 276 -11.88 23.50 -6.81
CA ALA A 276 -12.32 23.91 -8.14
C ALA A 276 -11.63 25.21 -8.62
N ASP A 277 -11.14 26.04 -7.70
CA ASP A 277 -10.37 27.26 -7.98
C ASP A 277 -8.86 27.00 -8.06
N ALA A 278 -8.39 25.85 -7.58
CA ALA A 278 -6.98 25.50 -7.61
C ALA A 278 -6.61 24.89 -8.96
N ALA A 279 -5.43 25.27 -9.48
CA ALA A 279 -4.81 24.49 -10.55
C ALA A 279 -4.28 23.18 -9.95
N PRO A 280 -4.52 22.03 -10.60
CA PRO A 280 -3.96 20.78 -10.12
C PRO A 280 -2.44 20.85 -10.16
N GLY A 281 -1.78 20.41 -9.09
CA GLY A 281 -0.32 20.37 -8.99
C GLY A 281 0.33 19.25 -9.83
N ARG A 282 -0.48 18.27 -10.27
CA ARG A 282 -0.07 17.10 -11.03
C ARG A 282 -0.76 16.99 -12.38
N GLU A 283 -0.17 16.18 -13.25
CA GLU A 283 -0.85 15.73 -14.47
C GLU A 283 -2.00 14.80 -14.10
N LEU A 284 -3.17 15.05 -14.69
CA LEU A 284 -4.38 14.26 -14.46
C LEU A 284 -4.67 13.46 -15.71
N ASN A 285 -4.98 12.17 -15.56
CA ASN A 285 -5.35 11.30 -16.69
C ASN A 285 -6.56 11.82 -17.49
N HIS A 286 -7.54 12.42 -16.79
CA HIS A 286 -8.74 13.00 -17.41
C HIS A 286 -9.04 14.38 -16.79
N PRO A 287 -8.30 15.44 -17.19
CA PRO A 287 -8.35 16.73 -16.53
C PRO A 287 -9.75 17.36 -16.58
N GLU A 288 -10.44 17.25 -17.71
CA GLU A 288 -11.81 17.74 -17.87
C GLU A 288 -12.83 16.99 -17.00
N ALA A 289 -12.66 15.68 -16.82
CA ALA A 289 -13.52 14.88 -15.95
C ALA A 289 -13.42 15.33 -14.49
N VAL A 290 -12.20 15.55 -14.01
CA VAL A 290 -11.91 16.04 -12.66
C VAL A 290 -12.42 17.46 -12.50
N ARG A 291 -12.13 18.37 -13.44
CA ARG A 291 -12.61 19.77 -13.41
C ARG A 291 -14.13 19.86 -13.29
N LEU A 292 -14.86 19.13 -14.13
CA LEU A 292 -16.32 19.08 -14.08
C LEU A 292 -16.82 18.48 -12.74
N THR A 293 -16.13 17.46 -12.22
CA THR A 293 -16.48 16.85 -10.92
C THR A 293 -16.33 17.86 -9.79
N LEU A 294 -15.23 18.60 -9.76
CA LEU A 294 -14.98 19.64 -8.75
C LEU A 294 -16.02 20.77 -8.83
N LEU A 295 -16.35 21.26 -10.04
CA LEU A 295 -17.41 22.26 -10.21
C LEU A 295 -18.77 21.78 -9.68
N ARG A 296 -19.11 20.51 -9.95
CA ARG A 296 -20.35 19.88 -9.48
C ARG A 296 -20.38 19.73 -7.96
N LEU A 297 -19.31 19.20 -7.37
CA LEU A 297 -19.20 19.01 -5.92
C LEU A 297 -19.11 20.35 -5.16
N ALA A 298 -18.57 21.40 -5.79
CA ALA A 298 -18.56 22.77 -5.27
C ALA A 298 -19.93 23.46 -5.29
N GLY A 299 -20.98 22.82 -5.83
CA GLY A 299 -22.31 23.42 -5.95
C GLY A 299 -22.41 24.52 -7.00
N ARG A 300 -21.43 24.65 -7.91
CA ARG A 300 -21.40 25.67 -8.97
C ARG A 300 -22.20 25.23 -10.19
N ALA A 301 -23.50 25.04 -10.00
CA ALA A 301 -24.38 24.39 -10.98
C ALA A 301 -24.36 25.07 -12.36
N ASP A 302 -24.40 26.40 -12.42
CA ASP A 302 -24.41 27.14 -13.69
C ASP A 302 -23.06 27.04 -14.42
N THR A 303 -21.95 27.22 -13.70
CA THR A 303 -20.60 27.06 -14.26
C THR A 303 -20.37 25.64 -14.74
N PHE A 304 -20.81 24.64 -13.97
CA PHE A 304 -20.75 23.23 -14.35
C PHE A 304 -21.58 22.95 -15.62
N ALA A 305 -22.82 23.44 -15.68
CA ALA A 305 -23.69 23.24 -16.84
C ALA A 305 -23.11 23.89 -18.11
N ALA A 306 -22.60 25.13 -17.99
CA ALA A 306 -21.93 25.83 -19.09
C ALA A 306 -20.67 25.09 -19.54
N ALA A 307 -19.83 24.64 -18.60
CA ALA A 307 -18.61 23.90 -18.89
C ALA A 307 -18.88 22.55 -19.57
N ALA A 308 -19.87 21.79 -19.08
CA ALA A 308 -20.25 20.51 -19.69
C ALA A 308 -20.84 20.71 -21.10
N LYS A 309 -21.64 21.76 -21.30
CA LYS A 309 -22.16 22.12 -22.63
C LYS A 309 -21.03 22.51 -23.58
N LYS A 310 -20.07 23.32 -23.12
CA LYS A 310 -18.89 23.70 -23.91
C LYS A 310 -18.07 22.47 -24.30
N LEU A 311 -17.75 21.59 -23.34
CA LEU A 311 -17.03 20.35 -23.61
C LEU A 311 -17.72 19.52 -24.71
N ARG A 312 -19.05 19.37 -24.65
CA ARG A 312 -19.80 18.65 -25.67
C ARG A 312 -19.73 19.32 -27.05
N ALA A 313 -19.78 20.65 -27.11
CA ALA A 313 -19.67 21.40 -28.36
C ALA A 313 -18.25 21.32 -28.94
N ASP A 314 -17.22 21.49 -28.10
CA ASP A 314 -15.82 21.36 -28.53
C ASP A 314 -15.54 19.94 -29.05
N ALA A 315 -16.16 18.92 -28.44
CA ALA A 315 -16.04 17.53 -28.87
C ALA A 315 -16.56 17.26 -30.29
N ASP A 316 -17.41 18.15 -30.84
CA ASP A 316 -17.84 18.06 -32.25
C ASP A 316 -16.70 18.35 -33.23
N GLU A 317 -15.69 19.11 -32.80
CA GLU A 317 -14.54 19.46 -33.63
C GLU A 317 -13.36 18.49 -33.44
N LEU A 318 -13.39 17.67 -32.38
CA LEU A 318 -12.35 16.67 -32.11
C LEU A 318 -12.38 15.54 -33.16
N THR A 319 -11.19 15.20 -33.64
CA THR A 319 -10.95 14.12 -34.60
C THR A 319 -10.05 13.01 -34.06
N ALA A 320 -9.28 13.27 -33.00
CA ALA A 320 -8.42 12.26 -32.39
C ALA A 320 -9.24 11.35 -31.46
N ASP A 321 -9.05 10.04 -31.59
CA ASP A 321 -9.79 9.05 -30.80
C ASP A 321 -9.55 9.21 -29.29
N ALA A 322 -8.32 9.56 -28.87
CA ALA A 322 -7.99 9.77 -27.46
C ALA A 322 -8.77 10.94 -26.87
N ASP A 323 -8.77 12.10 -27.53
CA ASP A 323 -9.47 13.30 -27.05
C ASP A 323 -11.00 13.07 -27.00
N LEU A 324 -11.56 12.34 -27.96
CA LEU A 324 -12.97 11.94 -27.96
C LEU A 324 -13.30 11.00 -26.80
N MET A 325 -12.40 10.06 -26.47
CA MET A 325 -12.55 9.20 -25.29
C MET A 325 -12.55 10.04 -24.01
N ASP A 326 -11.60 10.95 -23.86
CA ASP A 326 -11.50 11.81 -22.68
C ASP A 326 -12.74 12.68 -22.48
N ALA A 327 -13.27 13.26 -23.56
CA ALA A 327 -14.52 14.01 -23.53
C ALA A 327 -15.71 13.12 -23.11
N ALA A 328 -15.82 11.91 -23.66
CA ALA A 328 -16.88 10.97 -23.31
C ALA A 328 -16.79 10.52 -21.85
N VAL A 329 -15.59 10.18 -21.35
CA VAL A 329 -15.33 9.82 -19.95
C VAL A 329 -15.67 10.99 -19.02
N ALA A 330 -15.28 12.21 -19.37
CA ALA A 330 -15.60 13.40 -18.59
C ALA A 330 -17.11 13.64 -18.47
N LEU A 331 -17.88 13.43 -19.54
CA LEU A 331 -19.33 13.51 -19.52
C LEU A 331 -19.94 12.37 -18.67
N LEU A 332 -19.48 11.12 -18.83
CA LEU A 332 -19.98 9.96 -18.08
C LEU A 332 -19.74 10.09 -16.58
N ALA A 333 -18.51 10.42 -16.17
CA ALA A 333 -18.13 10.61 -14.76
C ALA A 333 -18.95 11.70 -14.07
N ASN A 334 -19.54 12.62 -14.85
CA ASN A 334 -20.33 13.75 -14.37
C ASN A 334 -21.83 13.64 -14.63
N HIS A 335 -22.32 12.40 -14.74
CA HIS A 335 -23.75 12.10 -14.91
C HIS A 335 -24.37 12.78 -16.15
N ARG A 336 -23.60 12.94 -17.23
CA ARG A 336 -24.05 13.38 -18.56
C ARG A 336 -24.04 12.21 -19.55
N ALA A 337 -24.59 11.08 -19.12
CA ALA A 337 -24.58 9.84 -19.89
C ALA A 337 -25.27 9.99 -21.26
N ASP A 338 -26.34 10.77 -21.36
CA ASP A 338 -27.01 11.06 -22.65
C ASP A 338 -26.06 11.77 -23.61
N ALA A 339 -25.47 12.89 -23.20
CA ALA A 339 -24.54 13.66 -24.04
C ALA A 339 -23.31 12.84 -24.46
N ALA A 340 -22.78 11.98 -23.58
CA ALA A 340 -21.69 11.06 -23.91
C ALA A 340 -22.14 9.99 -24.92
N THR A 341 -23.34 9.42 -24.73
CA THR A 341 -23.92 8.44 -25.66
C THR A 341 -24.10 9.04 -27.04
N ASP A 342 -24.66 10.25 -27.11
CA ASP A 342 -24.92 10.97 -28.36
C ASP A 342 -23.60 11.31 -29.07
N LEU A 343 -22.60 11.80 -28.34
CA LEU A 343 -21.26 12.07 -28.89
C LEU A 343 -20.65 10.82 -29.53
N LEU A 344 -20.61 9.70 -28.81
CA LEU A 344 -20.03 8.45 -29.31
C LEU A 344 -20.83 7.89 -30.50
N LEU A 345 -22.17 8.03 -30.48
CA LEU A 345 -23.04 7.57 -31.55
C LEU A 345 -22.85 8.39 -32.84
N GLU A 346 -22.77 9.72 -32.73
CA GLU A 346 -22.54 10.62 -33.85
C GLU A 346 -21.17 10.41 -34.48
N LYS A 347 -20.14 10.28 -33.65
CA LYS A 347 -18.75 10.07 -34.09
C LYS A 347 -18.47 8.64 -34.55
N LYS A 348 -19.31 7.68 -34.17
CA LYS A 348 -19.15 6.24 -34.46
C LYS A 348 -17.79 5.69 -34.04
N THR A 349 -17.28 6.16 -32.89
CA THR A 349 -16.02 5.72 -32.27
C THR A 349 -16.28 5.12 -30.89
N HIS A 350 -15.29 4.45 -30.33
CA HIS A 350 -15.33 3.70 -29.07
C HIS A 350 -16.59 2.82 -28.91
N LEU A 351 -16.97 2.11 -29.98
CA LEU A 351 -18.21 1.33 -30.03
C LEU A 351 -18.33 0.28 -28.92
N GLY A 352 -17.21 -0.26 -28.44
CA GLY A 352 -17.19 -1.15 -27.28
C GLY A 352 -17.70 -0.49 -26.00
N LEU A 353 -17.25 0.75 -25.72
CA LEU A 353 -17.73 1.55 -24.60
C LEU A 353 -19.20 1.97 -24.80
N LEU A 354 -19.54 2.45 -26.00
CA LEU A 354 -20.92 2.82 -26.34
C LEU A 354 -21.89 1.65 -26.15
N SER A 355 -21.49 0.44 -26.56
CA SER A 355 -22.26 -0.79 -26.35
C SER A 355 -22.48 -1.06 -24.85
N GLU A 356 -21.44 -1.00 -24.01
CA GLU A 356 -21.58 -1.16 -22.55
C GLU A 356 -22.52 -0.11 -21.94
N ILE A 357 -22.45 1.15 -22.38
CA ILE A 357 -23.35 2.21 -21.91
C ILE A 357 -24.81 1.89 -22.27
N LEU A 358 -25.07 1.49 -23.51
CA LEU A 358 -26.42 1.13 -23.96
C LEU A 358 -26.94 -0.12 -23.23
N ILE A 359 -26.10 -1.14 -23.02
CA ILE A 359 -26.40 -2.35 -22.26
C ILE A 359 -26.75 -2.02 -20.81
N ALA A 360 -25.94 -1.20 -20.13
CA ALA A 360 -26.18 -0.78 -18.75
C ALA A 360 -27.49 0.02 -18.60
N ARG A 361 -27.94 0.66 -19.68
CA ARG A 361 -29.21 1.37 -19.77
C ARG A 361 -30.37 0.50 -20.32
N MET A 362 -30.18 -0.82 -20.41
CA MET A 362 -31.16 -1.78 -20.91
C MET A 362 -31.60 -1.53 -22.37
N ARG A 363 -30.81 -0.82 -23.17
CA ARG A 363 -31.06 -0.53 -24.59
C ARG A 363 -30.41 -1.59 -25.49
N TYR A 364 -30.71 -2.87 -25.27
CA TYR A 364 -30.05 -4.00 -25.94
C TYR A 364 -30.17 -3.96 -27.46
N THR A 365 -31.35 -3.63 -28.01
CA THR A 365 -31.55 -3.53 -29.46
C THR A 365 -30.62 -2.49 -30.07
N ALA A 366 -30.57 -1.28 -29.48
CA ALA A 366 -29.67 -0.24 -29.95
C ALA A 366 -28.19 -0.66 -29.85
N ALA A 367 -27.81 -1.40 -28.81
CA ALA A 367 -26.45 -1.92 -28.66
C ALA A 367 -26.10 -2.96 -29.74
N LEU A 368 -27.04 -3.85 -30.08
CA LEU A 368 -26.85 -4.86 -31.13
C LEU A 368 -26.78 -4.24 -32.53
N ASP A 369 -27.49 -3.12 -32.74
CA ASP A 369 -27.58 -2.43 -34.03
C ASP A 369 -26.45 -1.40 -34.28
N LEU A 370 -25.55 -1.17 -33.32
CA LEU A 370 -24.47 -0.18 -33.43
C LEU A 370 -23.57 -0.38 -34.67
N ILE A 371 -23.24 -1.64 -34.95
CA ILE A 371 -22.60 -2.02 -36.22
C ILE A 371 -23.71 -2.71 -37.01
N GLY A 372 -24.40 -1.94 -37.85
CA GLY A 372 -25.48 -2.48 -38.66
C GLY A 372 -25.01 -3.67 -39.53
N THR A 373 -25.97 -4.40 -40.07
CA THR A 373 -25.73 -5.68 -40.76
C THR A 373 -25.19 -5.52 -42.19
N GLY A 374 -25.04 -4.28 -42.67
CA GLY A 374 -24.67 -3.96 -44.06
C GLY A 374 -23.16 -4.03 -44.37
N LYS A 375 -22.81 -4.36 -45.62
CA LYS A 375 -21.41 -4.41 -46.08
C LYS A 375 -20.68 -3.06 -45.99
N LYS A 376 -21.37 -1.94 -46.23
CA LYS A 376 -20.77 -0.58 -46.18
C LYS A 376 -20.34 -0.15 -44.77
N GLU A 377 -21.01 -0.65 -43.73
CA GLU A 377 -20.65 -0.38 -42.33
C GLU A 377 -19.49 -1.25 -41.86
N LYS A 378 -19.11 -2.28 -42.64
CA LYS A 378 -17.91 -3.07 -42.35
C LYS A 378 -16.62 -2.30 -42.60
N GLU A 379 -16.67 -1.27 -43.45
CA GLU A 379 -15.49 -0.53 -43.91
C GLU A 379 -15.11 0.67 -43.02
N THR A 380 -16.04 1.17 -42.18
CA THR A 380 -15.82 2.41 -41.40
C THR A 380 -15.29 2.19 -39.99
N VAL A 381 -15.41 0.98 -39.43
CA VAL A 381 -14.99 0.68 -38.05
C VAL A 381 -13.69 -0.11 -38.08
N SER A 382 -12.69 0.35 -37.32
CA SER A 382 -11.40 -0.34 -37.23
C SER A 382 -11.61 -1.80 -36.79
N ALA A 383 -10.76 -2.72 -37.25
CA ALA A 383 -10.89 -4.12 -36.85
C ALA A 383 -10.69 -4.31 -35.32
N ALA A 384 -10.08 -3.34 -34.61
CA ALA A 384 -9.80 -3.44 -33.19
C ALA A 384 -11.05 -3.13 -32.38
N GLU A 385 -11.68 -2.04 -32.76
CA GLU A 385 -12.94 -1.61 -32.20
C GLU A 385 -14.07 -2.59 -32.53
N ARG A 386 -14.09 -3.16 -33.73
CA ARG A 386 -15.03 -4.23 -34.11
C ARG A 386 -14.89 -5.45 -33.20
N LEU A 387 -13.66 -5.83 -32.86
CA LEU A 387 -13.38 -6.95 -31.99
C LEU A 387 -13.87 -6.67 -30.57
N ASP A 388 -13.56 -5.49 -30.05
CA ASP A 388 -14.00 -5.06 -28.72
C ASP A 388 -15.54 -5.01 -28.63
N PHE A 389 -16.20 -4.44 -29.64
CA PHE A 389 -17.66 -4.42 -29.77
C PHE A 389 -18.27 -5.83 -29.84
N ASN A 390 -17.74 -6.69 -30.71
CA ASN A 390 -18.26 -8.05 -30.90
C ASN A 390 -18.22 -8.87 -29.61
N LEU A 391 -17.23 -8.65 -28.75
CA LEU A 391 -17.18 -9.29 -27.45
C LEU A 391 -18.39 -8.93 -26.57
N ARG A 392 -18.79 -7.64 -26.54
CA ARG A 392 -19.98 -7.19 -25.80
C ARG A 392 -21.25 -7.71 -26.45
N ARG A 393 -21.31 -7.66 -27.79
CA ARG A 393 -22.44 -8.18 -28.57
C ARG A 393 -22.70 -9.65 -28.26
N ALA A 394 -21.66 -10.49 -28.25
CA ALA A 394 -21.78 -11.92 -27.92
C ALA A 394 -22.37 -12.12 -26.52
N ARG A 395 -21.92 -11.34 -25.54
CA ARG A 395 -22.48 -11.36 -24.18
C ARG A 395 -23.97 -11.01 -24.15
N VAL A 396 -24.40 -9.97 -24.88
CA VAL A 396 -25.83 -9.60 -24.97
C VAL A 396 -26.65 -10.70 -25.62
N LEU A 397 -26.15 -11.30 -26.70
CA LEU A 397 -26.80 -12.43 -27.37
C LEU A 397 -26.98 -13.62 -26.40
N MET A 398 -25.96 -13.95 -25.60
CA MET A 398 -26.09 -14.96 -24.54
C MET A 398 -27.18 -14.60 -23.52
N MET A 399 -27.17 -13.36 -23.02
CA MET A 399 -28.15 -12.90 -22.02
C MET A 399 -29.58 -12.86 -22.55
N THR A 400 -29.77 -12.77 -23.87
CA THR A 400 -31.07 -12.71 -24.55
C THR A 400 -31.51 -14.06 -25.13
N GLY A 401 -30.74 -15.14 -24.90
CA GLY A 401 -31.09 -16.51 -25.32
C GLY A 401 -30.64 -16.89 -26.73
N HIS A 402 -29.90 -16.04 -27.42
CA HIS A 402 -29.34 -16.30 -28.75
C HIS A 402 -27.96 -16.97 -28.67
N THR A 403 -27.92 -18.16 -28.06
CA THR A 403 -26.66 -18.86 -27.73
C THR A 403 -25.80 -19.18 -28.96
N ASP A 404 -26.40 -19.72 -30.02
CA ASP A 404 -25.65 -20.13 -31.22
C ASP A 404 -25.01 -18.92 -31.93
N ASP A 405 -25.76 -17.82 -32.04
CA ASP A 405 -25.26 -16.56 -32.61
C ASP A 405 -24.12 -16.00 -31.76
N ALA A 406 -24.25 -16.05 -30.43
CA ALA A 406 -23.20 -15.61 -29.52
C ALA A 406 -21.91 -16.43 -29.69
N ILE A 407 -22.00 -17.76 -29.77
CA ILE A 407 -20.85 -18.66 -29.99
C ILE A 407 -20.16 -18.34 -31.32
N GLN A 408 -20.93 -18.08 -32.39
CA GLN A 408 -20.36 -17.65 -33.67
C GLN A 408 -19.59 -16.32 -33.54
N VAL A 409 -20.13 -15.36 -32.80
CA VAL A 409 -19.46 -14.08 -32.56
C VAL A 409 -18.20 -14.26 -31.71
N PHE A 410 -18.23 -15.08 -30.65
CA PHE A 410 -17.04 -15.41 -29.85
C PHE A 410 -15.94 -16.06 -30.70
N ASN A 411 -16.30 -17.05 -31.53
CA ASN A 411 -15.36 -17.68 -32.46
C ASN A 411 -14.75 -16.67 -33.44
N SER A 412 -15.56 -15.73 -33.95
CA SER A 412 -15.06 -14.65 -34.81
C SER A 412 -14.11 -13.70 -34.07
N VAL A 413 -14.37 -13.40 -32.80
CA VAL A 413 -13.48 -12.58 -31.95
C VAL A 413 -12.15 -13.30 -31.71
N ALA A 414 -12.18 -14.59 -31.37
CA ALA A 414 -10.99 -15.41 -31.18
C ALA A 414 -10.13 -15.49 -32.45
N GLY A 415 -10.76 -15.75 -33.61
CA GLY A 415 -10.08 -15.75 -34.89
C GLY A 415 -9.41 -14.41 -35.21
N GLY A 416 -10.12 -13.30 -34.99
CA GLY A 416 -9.57 -11.95 -35.20
C GLY A 416 -8.40 -11.62 -34.27
N LEU A 417 -8.40 -12.11 -33.03
CA LEU A 417 -7.26 -11.95 -32.11
C LEU A 417 -6.03 -12.69 -32.63
N ASN A 418 -6.19 -13.92 -33.13
CA ASN A 418 -5.07 -14.71 -33.66
C ASN A 418 -4.45 -14.07 -34.91
N GLU A 419 -5.26 -13.60 -35.85
CA GLU A 419 -4.79 -12.97 -37.09
C GLU A 419 -3.93 -11.72 -36.83
N ARG A 420 -4.31 -10.92 -35.83
CA ARG A 420 -3.60 -9.69 -35.46
C ARG A 420 -2.31 -9.93 -34.70
N GLN A 421 -2.24 -11.05 -34.01
CA GLN A 421 -1.10 -11.41 -33.19
C GLN A 421 -0.12 -12.30 -33.93
N LEU A 422 -0.35 -12.63 -35.21
CA LEU A 422 0.58 -13.37 -36.04
C LEU A 422 1.98 -12.76 -35.90
N PRO A 423 2.87 -13.41 -35.15
CA PRO A 423 4.19 -12.88 -34.93
C PRO A 423 4.99 -12.99 -36.23
N ALA A 424 5.99 -12.12 -36.40
CA ALA A 424 7.07 -12.45 -37.33
C ALA A 424 7.58 -13.87 -37.00
N ALA A 425 7.75 -14.70 -38.03
CA ALA A 425 7.96 -16.15 -37.88
C ALA A 425 8.88 -16.49 -36.70
N GLY A 426 8.32 -17.14 -35.66
CA GLY A 426 9.06 -17.61 -34.49
C GLY A 426 8.84 -16.86 -33.17
N GLN A 427 8.05 -15.78 -33.10
CA GLN A 427 7.66 -15.25 -31.79
C GLN A 427 6.40 -15.95 -31.21
N PRO A 428 6.29 -16.09 -29.89
CA PRO A 428 5.09 -16.63 -29.26
C PRO A 428 3.94 -15.62 -29.24
N LEU A 429 2.70 -16.11 -29.33
CA LEU A 429 1.50 -15.28 -29.19
C LEU A 429 1.44 -14.69 -27.77
N VAL A 430 1.30 -13.37 -27.69
CA VAL A 430 1.19 -12.68 -26.40
C VAL A 430 -0.26 -12.73 -25.92
N PHE A 431 -0.48 -13.23 -24.70
CA PHE A 431 -1.80 -13.25 -24.09
C PHE A 431 -2.28 -11.84 -23.72
N SER A 432 -2.94 -11.18 -24.68
CA SER A 432 -3.29 -9.75 -24.62
C SER A 432 -4.45 -9.46 -23.66
N PRO A 433 -4.64 -8.19 -23.25
CA PRO A 433 -5.83 -7.77 -22.50
C PRO A 433 -7.16 -8.18 -23.17
N SER A 434 -7.24 -8.12 -24.50
CA SER A 434 -8.44 -8.51 -25.25
C SER A 434 -8.68 -10.02 -25.22
N ALA A 435 -7.63 -10.84 -25.31
CA ALA A 435 -7.75 -12.29 -25.12
C ALA A 435 -8.22 -12.64 -23.71
N ARG A 436 -7.67 -11.98 -22.67
CA ARG A 436 -8.16 -12.11 -21.29
C ARG A 436 -9.63 -11.74 -21.16
N ALA A 437 -10.05 -10.63 -21.78
CA ALA A 437 -11.44 -10.19 -21.76
C ALA A 437 -12.38 -11.20 -22.43
N LEU A 438 -11.96 -11.82 -23.53
CA LEU A 438 -12.67 -12.91 -24.21
C LEU A 438 -12.92 -14.08 -23.25
N ILE A 439 -11.86 -14.68 -22.72
CA ILE A 439 -11.95 -15.86 -21.84
C ILE A 439 -12.80 -15.58 -20.59
N ARG A 440 -12.60 -14.43 -19.94
CA ARG A 440 -13.42 -14.04 -18.77
C ARG A 440 -14.89 -13.91 -19.12
N THR A 441 -15.20 -13.38 -20.30
CA THR A 441 -16.60 -13.20 -20.73
C THR A 441 -17.26 -14.55 -20.95
N GLU A 442 -16.60 -15.47 -21.66
CA GLU A 442 -17.09 -16.83 -21.91
C GLU A 442 -17.33 -17.61 -20.63
N LEU A 443 -16.38 -17.56 -19.69
CA LEU A 443 -16.54 -18.16 -18.36
C LEU A 443 -17.74 -17.58 -17.60
N ARG A 444 -17.94 -16.27 -17.65
CA ARG A 444 -19.05 -15.58 -16.97
C ARG A 444 -20.42 -15.96 -17.54
N VAL A 445 -20.50 -16.20 -18.86
CA VAL A 445 -21.75 -16.64 -19.51
C VAL A 445 -21.91 -18.17 -19.52
N GLY A 446 -21.03 -18.90 -18.84
CA GLY A 446 -21.13 -20.36 -18.67
C GLY A 446 -20.56 -21.19 -19.83
N LEU A 447 -19.92 -20.58 -20.82
CA LEU A 447 -19.31 -21.26 -21.96
C LEU A 447 -17.91 -21.80 -21.62
N ARG A 448 -17.82 -22.70 -20.65
CA ARG A 448 -16.54 -23.20 -20.12
C ARG A 448 -15.72 -24.00 -21.14
N ASP A 449 -16.37 -24.79 -21.98
CA ASP A 449 -15.67 -25.56 -23.02
C ASP A 449 -15.06 -24.62 -24.06
N LEU A 450 -15.84 -23.64 -24.53
CA LEU A 450 -15.37 -22.63 -25.49
C LEU A 450 -14.22 -21.80 -24.92
N ALA A 451 -14.32 -21.40 -23.66
CA ALA A 451 -13.24 -20.72 -22.94
C ALA A 451 -11.95 -21.56 -22.91
N CYS A 452 -12.04 -22.86 -22.66
CA CYS A 452 -10.88 -23.76 -22.73
C CYS A 452 -10.32 -23.84 -24.16
N GLU A 453 -11.18 -23.91 -25.17
CA GLU A 453 -10.78 -23.96 -26.58
C GLU A 453 -10.04 -22.71 -27.02
N HIS A 454 -10.57 -21.53 -26.72
CA HIS A 454 -9.97 -20.25 -27.10
C HIS A 454 -8.72 -19.97 -26.27
N ALA A 455 -8.73 -20.24 -24.96
CA ALA A 455 -7.56 -20.08 -24.11
C ALA A 455 -6.36 -20.90 -24.61
N ALA A 456 -6.61 -22.14 -25.06
CA ALA A 456 -5.57 -23.03 -25.55
C ALA A 456 -4.88 -22.52 -26.84
N GLN A 457 -5.51 -21.62 -27.60
CA GLN A 457 -4.90 -21.00 -28.78
C GLN A 457 -3.76 -20.04 -28.41
N PHE A 458 -3.79 -19.51 -27.18
CA PHE A 458 -2.76 -18.60 -26.64
C PHE A 458 -1.67 -19.32 -25.84
N VAL A 459 -1.64 -20.66 -25.85
CA VAL A 459 -0.61 -21.46 -25.18
C VAL A 459 0.23 -22.19 -26.23
N VAL A 460 1.49 -21.78 -26.39
CA VAL A 460 2.43 -22.37 -27.35
C VAL A 460 3.33 -23.34 -26.59
N ASP A 461 3.30 -24.63 -26.95
CA ASP A 461 4.14 -25.69 -26.35
C ASP A 461 4.09 -25.75 -24.81
N GLY A 462 2.94 -25.44 -24.20
CA GLY A 462 2.76 -25.45 -22.74
C GLY A 462 3.26 -24.19 -22.03
N HIS A 463 3.85 -23.26 -22.79
CA HIS A 463 4.29 -21.97 -22.31
C HIS A 463 3.33 -20.87 -22.74
N VAL A 464 3.11 -19.93 -21.82
CA VAL A 464 2.36 -18.70 -22.08
C VAL A 464 3.39 -17.60 -22.10
N VAL A 465 3.44 -16.83 -23.19
CA VAL A 465 4.18 -15.57 -23.16
C VAL A 465 3.25 -14.49 -22.67
N THR A 466 3.35 -14.23 -21.37
CA THR A 466 2.80 -13.02 -20.77
C THR A 466 3.70 -11.85 -21.19
N GLY A 467 3.09 -10.76 -21.64
CA GLY A 467 3.85 -9.54 -21.93
C GLY A 467 4.56 -9.02 -20.67
N SER A 468 5.57 -8.17 -20.85
CA SER A 468 6.36 -7.56 -19.76
C SER A 468 5.54 -6.80 -18.71
N ALA A 469 4.28 -6.50 -18.97
CA ALA A 469 3.41 -5.69 -18.12
C ALA A 469 2.73 -6.45 -16.96
N GLY A 470 2.94 -7.77 -16.81
CA GLY A 470 2.25 -8.56 -15.79
C GLY A 470 0.74 -8.71 -16.07
N GLY A 471 0.20 -9.88 -15.80
CA GLY A 471 -1.22 -10.15 -16.01
C GLY A 471 -1.53 -11.64 -15.91
N GLU A 472 -2.80 -11.94 -15.67
CA GLU A 472 -3.27 -13.32 -15.53
C GLU A 472 -2.99 -14.13 -16.80
N SER A 473 -2.38 -15.30 -16.64
CA SER A 473 -2.26 -16.34 -17.64
C SER A 473 -3.62 -16.99 -17.93
N PRO A 474 -3.76 -17.72 -19.06
CA PRO A 474 -4.94 -18.54 -19.32
C PRO A 474 -5.21 -19.55 -18.20
N PHE A 475 -4.17 -20.06 -17.54
CA PHE A 475 -4.31 -21.02 -16.44
C PHE A 475 -4.85 -20.37 -15.17
N GLU A 476 -4.45 -19.15 -14.84
CA GLU A 476 -5.04 -18.40 -13.71
C GLU A 476 -6.51 -18.07 -13.93
N LEU A 477 -6.91 -17.82 -15.19
CA LEU A 477 -8.32 -17.58 -15.53
C LEU A 477 -9.16 -18.86 -15.47
N LEU A 478 -8.67 -19.96 -16.03
CA LEU A 478 -9.42 -21.21 -16.12
C LEU A 478 -9.39 -22.02 -14.82
N PHE A 479 -8.30 -21.93 -14.07
CA PHE A 479 -7.99 -22.76 -12.90
C PHE A 479 -7.56 -21.90 -11.70
N PRO A 480 -8.41 -20.98 -11.21
CA PRO A 480 -8.02 -20.00 -10.20
C PRO A 480 -7.57 -20.60 -8.86
N HIS A 481 -7.93 -21.86 -8.58
CA HIS A 481 -7.51 -22.56 -7.36
C HIS A 481 -6.15 -23.24 -7.49
N ASP A 482 -5.75 -23.65 -8.69
CA ASP A 482 -4.49 -24.35 -8.92
C ASP A 482 -3.99 -24.14 -10.37
N PRO A 483 -3.51 -22.92 -10.69
CA PRO A 483 -3.05 -22.59 -12.03
C PRO A 483 -1.78 -23.38 -12.40
N VAL A 484 -0.95 -23.71 -11.41
CA VAL A 484 0.28 -24.47 -11.61
C VAL A 484 -0.04 -25.90 -12.01
N ALA A 485 -0.92 -26.60 -11.28
CA ALA A 485 -1.33 -27.95 -11.66
C ALA A 485 -2.03 -27.96 -13.03
N GLY A 486 -2.86 -26.96 -13.32
CA GLY A 486 -3.48 -26.78 -14.64
C GLY A 486 -2.46 -26.66 -15.76
N GLN A 487 -1.43 -25.84 -15.57
CA GLN A 487 -0.35 -25.71 -16.53
C GLN A 487 0.45 -27.01 -16.68
N THR A 488 0.86 -27.63 -15.59
CA THR A 488 1.65 -28.87 -15.60
C THR A 488 0.90 -30.01 -16.31
N LEU A 489 -0.38 -30.20 -15.98
CA LEU A 489 -1.24 -31.20 -16.62
C LEU A 489 -1.42 -30.92 -18.11
N PHE A 490 -1.72 -29.68 -18.48
CA PHE A 490 -1.87 -29.30 -19.88
C PHE A 490 -0.59 -29.60 -20.67
N THR A 491 0.58 -29.20 -20.16
CA THR A 491 1.87 -29.44 -20.81
C THR A 491 2.15 -30.94 -20.97
N ALA A 492 1.94 -31.75 -19.93
CA ALA A 492 2.14 -33.19 -20.00
C ALA A 492 1.20 -33.86 -21.03
N LEU A 493 -0.08 -33.48 -21.03
CA LEU A 493 -1.06 -34.00 -21.99
C LEU A 493 -0.75 -33.56 -23.43
N ARG A 494 -0.26 -32.32 -23.63
CA ARG A 494 0.15 -31.83 -24.95
C ARG A 494 1.41 -32.51 -25.48
N ALA A 495 2.37 -32.87 -24.62
CA ALA A 495 3.56 -33.61 -25.02
C ALA A 495 3.20 -35.02 -25.55
N ALA A 496 2.19 -35.65 -24.97
CA ALA A 496 1.70 -36.98 -25.34
C ALA A 496 0.57 -36.98 -26.39
N LYS A 497 0.37 -35.86 -27.09
CA LYS A 497 -0.74 -35.68 -28.04
C LYS A 497 -0.55 -36.56 -29.28
N GLY A 498 -1.65 -37.13 -29.78
CA GLY A 498 -1.65 -37.83 -31.07
C GLY A 498 -1.71 -36.84 -32.25
N PRO A 499 -1.38 -37.29 -33.48
CA PRO A 499 -1.63 -36.49 -34.69
C PRO A 499 -3.10 -36.03 -34.75
N GLY A 500 -3.33 -34.73 -34.91
CA GLY A 500 -4.67 -34.15 -35.00
C GLY A 500 -5.33 -33.76 -33.67
N ASP A 501 -4.68 -34.00 -32.51
CA ASP A 501 -5.23 -33.60 -31.22
C ASP A 501 -5.18 -32.08 -31.01
N ALA A 502 -6.36 -31.46 -31.00
CA ALA A 502 -6.51 -30.01 -30.90
C ALA A 502 -6.13 -29.50 -29.50
N PRO A 503 -5.42 -28.33 -29.39
CA PRO A 503 -5.09 -27.73 -28.11
C PRO A 503 -6.30 -27.56 -27.17
N GLY A 504 -7.44 -27.13 -27.70
CA GLY A 504 -8.67 -26.93 -26.93
C GLY A 504 -9.16 -28.20 -26.25
N THR A 505 -9.18 -29.33 -26.96
CA THR A 505 -9.56 -30.63 -26.42
C THR A 505 -8.61 -31.09 -25.31
N THR A 506 -7.32 -30.73 -25.38
CA THR A 506 -6.39 -30.96 -24.26
C THR A 506 -6.74 -30.10 -23.05
N MET A 507 -7.04 -28.81 -23.25
CA MET A 507 -7.39 -27.90 -22.15
C MET A 507 -8.69 -28.31 -21.44
N ILE A 508 -9.70 -28.79 -22.19
CA ILE A 508 -10.94 -29.34 -21.62
C ILE A 508 -10.62 -30.57 -20.74
N ARG A 509 -9.78 -31.49 -21.22
CA ARG A 509 -9.36 -32.66 -20.42
C ARG A 509 -8.60 -32.25 -19.15
N THR A 510 -7.73 -31.25 -19.24
CA THR A 510 -7.06 -30.68 -18.06
C THR A 510 -8.06 -30.19 -17.03
N ARG A 511 -9.09 -29.44 -17.46
CA ARG A 511 -10.16 -28.97 -16.57
C ARG A 511 -10.90 -30.14 -15.94
N ASP A 512 -11.30 -31.14 -16.72
CA ASP A 512 -12.08 -32.26 -16.22
C ASP A 512 -11.28 -33.11 -15.20
N LEU A 513 -9.95 -33.21 -15.38
CA LEU A 513 -9.06 -33.84 -14.40
C LEU A 513 -9.01 -33.06 -13.09
N LEU A 514 -8.81 -31.74 -13.15
CA LEU A 514 -8.76 -30.87 -11.97
C LEU A 514 -10.11 -30.76 -11.25
N ALA A 515 -11.21 -30.80 -11.99
CA ALA A 515 -12.56 -30.77 -11.45
C ALA A 515 -13.03 -32.13 -10.90
N GLY A 516 -12.25 -33.20 -11.10
CA GLY A 516 -12.62 -34.56 -10.69
C GLY A 516 -13.77 -35.17 -11.50
N THR A 517 -14.06 -34.64 -12.69
CA THR A 517 -15.12 -35.14 -13.58
C THR A 517 -14.58 -36.10 -14.65
N ALA A 518 -13.26 -36.22 -14.78
CA ALA A 518 -12.62 -37.16 -15.70
C ALA A 518 -12.83 -38.63 -15.26
N GLY A 519 -13.01 -39.52 -16.24
CA GLY A 519 -13.11 -40.97 -15.98
C GLY A 519 -11.78 -41.58 -15.52
N ALA A 520 -11.85 -42.73 -14.84
CA ALA A 520 -10.69 -43.41 -14.23
C ALA A 520 -9.53 -43.63 -15.22
N THR A 521 -9.82 -44.07 -16.45
CA THR A 521 -8.80 -44.27 -17.50
C THR A 521 -8.07 -42.97 -17.86
N ALA A 522 -8.76 -41.83 -17.86
CA ALA A 522 -8.14 -40.53 -18.14
C ALA A 522 -7.23 -40.08 -16.99
N VAL A 523 -7.65 -40.33 -15.75
CA VAL A 523 -6.85 -40.07 -14.54
C VAL A 523 -5.59 -40.93 -14.54
N GLU A 524 -5.71 -42.24 -14.72
CA GLU A 524 -4.57 -43.18 -14.78
C GLU A 524 -3.57 -42.77 -15.87
N ARG A 525 -4.07 -42.42 -17.06
CA ARG A 525 -3.24 -41.92 -18.15
C ARG A 525 -2.50 -40.63 -17.76
N ALA A 526 -3.20 -39.65 -17.19
CA ALA A 526 -2.58 -38.39 -16.78
C ALA A 526 -1.48 -38.60 -15.72
N VAL A 527 -1.73 -39.47 -14.72
CA VAL A 527 -0.73 -39.84 -13.71
C VAL A 527 0.49 -40.52 -14.34
N GLY A 528 0.28 -41.41 -15.31
CA GLY A 528 1.38 -42.03 -16.07
C GLY A 528 2.26 -40.99 -16.77
N LEU A 529 1.64 -40.07 -17.51
CA LEU A 529 2.35 -38.99 -18.22
C LEU A 529 3.11 -38.05 -17.28
N LEU A 530 2.53 -37.72 -16.12
CA LEU A 530 3.21 -36.89 -15.12
C LEU A 530 4.44 -37.60 -14.54
N ARG A 531 4.37 -38.92 -14.30
CA ARG A 531 5.52 -39.71 -13.82
C ARG A 531 6.62 -39.78 -14.87
N GLU A 532 6.26 -39.98 -16.13
CA GLU A 532 7.21 -39.98 -17.26
C GLU A 532 7.90 -38.62 -17.39
N ALA A 533 7.13 -37.52 -17.34
CA ALA A 533 7.67 -36.16 -17.39
C ALA A 533 8.59 -35.86 -16.20
N ALA A 534 8.24 -36.31 -14.99
CA ALA A 534 9.08 -36.16 -13.81
C ALA A 534 10.37 -36.99 -13.87
N GLY A 535 10.30 -38.21 -14.45
CA GLY A 535 11.46 -39.08 -14.65
C GLY A 535 12.40 -38.65 -15.78
N ALA A 536 11.92 -37.83 -16.71
CA ALA A 536 12.71 -37.23 -17.80
C ALA A 536 13.46 -35.96 -17.38
N LEU A 537 13.22 -35.44 -16.16
CA LEU A 537 14.06 -34.38 -15.60
C LEU A 537 15.45 -34.96 -15.32
N PRO A 538 16.54 -34.34 -15.80
CA PRO A 538 17.89 -34.80 -15.51
C PRO A 538 18.06 -34.88 -13.99
N SER A 539 18.41 -36.06 -13.48
CA SER A 539 18.77 -36.27 -12.08
C SER A 539 19.83 -35.23 -11.70
N ASP A 540 19.54 -34.42 -10.69
CA ASP A 540 20.37 -33.33 -10.14
C ASP A 540 21.88 -33.54 -10.32
N GLU A 541 22.47 -32.91 -11.33
CA GLU A 541 23.77 -32.29 -11.11
C GLU A 541 23.50 -30.98 -10.37
N PRO A 542 24.10 -30.75 -9.19
CA PRO A 542 23.86 -29.54 -8.42
C PRO A 542 24.29 -28.32 -9.24
N ARG A 543 23.33 -27.53 -9.71
CA ARG A 543 23.58 -26.22 -10.32
C ARG A 543 24.15 -25.29 -9.26
N ALA A 544 25.47 -25.18 -9.23
CA ALA A 544 26.17 -24.15 -8.48
C ALA A 544 25.77 -22.77 -9.04
N GLY A 545 25.01 -21.98 -8.28
CA GLY A 545 24.97 -20.52 -8.49
C GLY A 545 23.64 -19.77 -8.38
N LEU A 546 22.50 -20.40 -8.06
CA LEU A 546 21.25 -19.65 -7.83
C LEU A 546 20.89 -19.72 -6.34
N GLY A 547 21.06 -18.58 -5.66
CA GLY A 547 20.77 -18.40 -4.24
C GLY A 547 19.27 -18.40 -3.89
N PRO A 548 18.93 -18.43 -2.59
CA PRO A 548 17.63 -18.84 -2.08
C PRO A 548 16.60 -17.69 -1.93
N ASP A 549 16.42 -16.85 -2.95
CA ASP A 549 15.56 -15.64 -2.84
C ASP A 549 14.17 -15.77 -3.49
N LEU A 550 13.61 -16.99 -3.57
CA LEU A 550 12.18 -17.17 -3.84
C LEU A 550 11.48 -17.77 -2.62
N GLU A 551 11.33 -16.94 -1.58
CA GLU A 551 10.44 -17.26 -0.46
C GLU A 551 9.01 -17.42 -0.98
N HIS A 552 8.50 -18.64 -0.86
CA HIS A 552 7.11 -19.00 -1.09
C HIS A 552 6.19 -18.17 -0.19
N HIS A 553 5.27 -17.41 -0.80
CA HIS A 553 4.10 -16.90 -0.10
C HIS A 553 3.24 -18.10 0.36
N PRO A 554 2.95 -18.26 1.66
CA PRO A 554 2.05 -19.30 2.11
C PRO A 554 0.62 -18.95 1.69
N ILE A 555 0.02 -19.84 0.90
CA ILE A 555 -1.41 -19.85 0.59
C ILE A 555 -2.17 -19.98 1.92
N ARG A 556 -2.96 -18.96 2.27
CA ARG A 556 -3.93 -19.03 3.37
C ARG A 556 -5.00 -20.06 3.02
N THR A 557 -4.92 -21.24 3.62
CA THR A 557 -6.06 -22.16 3.71
C THR A 557 -7.03 -21.61 4.78
N THR A 558 -8.20 -21.15 4.36
CA THR A 558 -9.32 -20.94 5.28
C THR A 558 -9.95 -22.31 5.60
N PRO A 559 -10.17 -22.66 6.88
CA PRO A 559 -10.92 -23.86 7.21
C PRO A 559 -12.41 -23.64 6.92
N GLU A 560 -12.94 -24.44 6.00
CA GLU A 560 -14.38 -24.69 5.86
C GLU A 560 -14.91 -25.38 7.12
N GLY A 561 -16.06 -24.92 7.63
CA GLY A 561 -16.89 -25.68 8.56
C GLY A 561 -17.06 -25.08 9.95
N ALA A 562 -17.80 -23.97 10.05
CA ALA A 562 -18.51 -23.61 11.28
C ALA A 562 -20.00 -23.42 10.97
N PRO A 563 -20.93 -24.12 11.67
CA PRO A 563 -22.36 -23.98 11.41
C PRO A 563 -22.88 -22.64 11.92
N LEU A 564 -23.74 -22.00 11.12
CA LEU A 564 -24.47 -20.79 11.48
C LEU A 564 -25.39 -21.06 12.69
N PRO A 565 -25.35 -20.25 13.76
CA PRO A 565 -26.35 -20.32 14.82
C PRO A 565 -27.68 -19.73 14.35
N GLY A 566 -28.76 -20.38 14.78
CA GLY A 566 -30.10 -20.27 14.23
C GLY A 566 -30.76 -18.90 14.32
N ALA A 567 -31.68 -18.70 13.39
CA ALA A 567 -32.69 -17.65 13.42
C ALA A 567 -33.55 -17.81 14.69
N GLY A 568 -33.38 -16.87 15.61
CA GLY A 568 -34.24 -16.68 16.77
C GLY A 568 -35.27 -15.59 16.51
N ASP A 569 -36.53 -15.95 16.67
CA ASP A 569 -37.70 -15.10 16.68
C ASP A 569 -37.57 -13.89 17.62
N GLY A 570 -38.13 -12.75 17.23
CA GLY A 570 -38.42 -11.66 18.17
C GLY A 570 -38.46 -10.26 17.59
N VAL A 571 -39.50 -9.91 16.82
CA VAL A 571 -39.87 -8.51 16.55
C VAL A 571 -41.03 -8.12 17.45
N PRO A 572 -40.87 -7.20 18.42
CA PRO A 572 -42.01 -6.60 19.10
C PRO A 572 -42.57 -5.43 18.28
N GLY A 573 -43.89 -5.48 18.08
CA GLY A 573 -44.65 -4.59 17.20
C GLY A 573 -44.52 -3.10 17.49
N ARG A 574 -44.30 -2.33 16.43
CA ARG A 574 -44.44 -0.87 16.41
C ARG A 574 -45.85 -0.50 15.97
N LYS A 575 -46.59 0.11 16.89
CA LYS A 575 -47.95 0.62 16.71
C LYS A 575 -48.04 1.63 15.56
N ALA A 576 -49.13 1.49 14.81
CA ALA A 576 -49.61 2.35 13.73
C ALA A 576 -49.70 3.84 14.13
N ARG A 577 -49.33 4.73 13.19
CA ARG A 577 -49.87 6.09 13.09
C ARG A 577 -50.03 6.50 11.62
N GLY A 578 -51.28 6.78 11.26
CA GLY A 578 -51.66 7.97 10.50
C GLY A 578 -51.40 7.99 9.01
N THR A 579 -52.37 7.52 8.23
CA THR A 579 -52.59 7.97 6.85
C THR A 579 -53.16 9.41 6.84
N PRO A 580 -52.66 10.32 5.99
CA PRO A 580 -53.39 11.54 5.64
C PRO A 580 -54.19 11.32 4.35
N ARG A 581 -55.49 11.59 4.42
CA ARG A 581 -56.41 11.72 3.28
C ARG A 581 -55.98 12.89 2.37
N PRO A 582 -56.11 12.79 1.03
CA PRO A 582 -55.99 13.94 0.15
C PRO A 582 -57.25 14.81 0.23
N ARG A 583 -57.07 16.12 0.44
CA ARG A 583 -58.12 17.13 0.27
C ARG A 583 -58.33 17.35 -1.23
N THR A 584 -59.55 17.12 -1.66
CA THR A 584 -60.09 17.56 -2.94
C THR A 584 -60.35 19.07 -2.90
N SER A 585 -59.78 19.80 -3.85
CA SER A 585 -60.19 21.14 -4.25
C SER A 585 -60.49 21.09 -5.73
N GLY A 586 -61.77 21.11 -6.09
CA GLY A 586 -62.19 21.39 -7.46
C GLY A 586 -62.33 22.90 -7.67
N PRO A 587 -62.23 23.40 -8.91
CA PRO A 587 -62.72 24.72 -9.26
C PRO A 587 -64.17 24.65 -9.77
N ARG A 588 -64.81 25.81 -9.67
CA ARG A 588 -66.15 26.16 -10.09
C ARG A 588 -66.42 25.90 -11.58
N SER A 589 -67.61 25.35 -11.84
CA SER A 589 -68.62 25.87 -12.78
C SER A 589 -69.91 25.09 -12.57
#